data_AF-A0A9X3UW43-F1
#
_entry.id   AF-A0A9X3UW43-F1
#
_cell.length_a   1.000
_cell.length_b   1.000
_cell.length_c   1.000
_cell.angle_alpha   90.00
_cell.angle_beta   90.00
_cell.angle_gamma   90.00
#
_symmetry.space_group_name_H-M   'P 1'
#
loop_
_entity.id
_entity.type
_entity.pdbx_description
1 polymer ?
#
loop_
_entity_poly.entity_id
_entity_poly.type
_entity_poly.pdbx_seq_one_letter_code
_entity_poly.pdbx_strand_id
1 'polypeptide(L)' 'MEKGQKVKLRNGNDAEIVYESNFGKFLVVEDTGDELPEVHWHNANGSFYADCENDLDIVN' A
#
# COMPACT_ATOMS: atom_id res chain seq x y z
N MET A 1 9.88 -4.50 -1.75
CA MET A 1 9.14 -3.24 -1.57
C MET A 1 10.03 -2.30 -0.81
N GLU A 2 10.08 -1.03 -1.21
CA GLU A 2 10.91 0.00 -0.58
C GLU A 2 10.23 1.38 -0.65
N LYS A 3 10.65 2.31 0.20
CA LYS A 3 10.17 3.69 0.16
C LYS A 3 10.48 4.34 -1.21
N GLY A 4 9.50 5.05 -1.75
CA GLY A 4 9.53 5.71 -3.07
C GLY A 4 9.12 4.80 -4.22
N GLN A 5 8.84 3.51 -3.94
CA GLN A 5 8.36 2.59 -4.96
C GLN A 5 6.89 2.89 -5.29
N LYS A 6 6.60 3.01 -6.59
CA LYS A 6 5.23 3.00 -7.13
C LYS A 6 4.75 1.56 -7.26
N VAL A 7 3.53 1.30 -6.81
CA VAL A 7 2.92 -0.02 -6.75
C VAL A 7 1.47 0.04 -7.24
N LYS A 8 0.90 -1.11 -7.56
CA LYS A 8 -0.52 -1.27 -7.85
C LYS A 8 -1.21 -2.02 -6.71
N LEU A 9 -2.35 -1.50 -6.27
CA LEU A 9 -3.23 -2.20 -5.33
C LEU A 9 -4.17 -3.13 -6.10
N ARG A 10 -4.68 -4.16 -5.44
CA ARG A 10 -5.55 -5.18 -6.05
C ARG A 10 -6.85 -4.60 -6.63
N ASN A 11 -7.37 -3.54 -6.02
CA ASN A 11 -8.51 -2.78 -6.51
C ASN A 11 -8.25 -2.06 -7.87
N GLY A 12 -6.99 -2.05 -8.33
CA GLY A 12 -6.57 -1.49 -9.60
C GLY A 12 -5.93 -0.11 -9.50
N ASN A 13 -6.00 0.54 -8.34
CA ASN A 13 -5.48 1.89 -8.13
C ASN A 13 -3.95 1.89 -8.05
N ASP A 14 -3.36 3.01 -8.45
CA ASP A 14 -1.92 3.25 -8.30
C ASP A 14 -1.65 3.80 -6.90
N ALA A 15 -0.50 3.44 -6.34
CA ALA A 15 -0.09 3.88 -5.01
C ALA A 15 1.41 4.05 -4.89
N GLU A 16 1.87 4.76 -3.85
CA GLU A 16 3.28 4.94 -3.53
C GLU A 16 3.58 4.56 -2.08
N ILE A 17 4.68 3.83 -1.88
CA ILE A 17 5.19 3.54 -0.53
C ILE A 17 5.95 4.78 -0.05
N VAL A 18 5.39 5.54 0.89
CA VAL A 18 5.99 6.80 1.36
C VAL A 18 6.84 6.64 2.61
N TYR A 19 6.66 5.53 3.35
CA TYR A 19 7.39 5.26 4.57
C TYR A 19 7.52 3.77 4.85
N GLU A 20 8.66 3.37 5.42
CA GLU A 20 8.91 2.06 6.00
C GLU A 20 9.22 2.23 7.48
N SER A 21 8.46 1.55 8.33
CA SER A 21 8.71 1.51 9.77
C SER A 21 9.85 0.57 10.11
N ASN A 22 10.47 0.76 11.28
CA ASN A 22 11.49 -0.14 11.83
C ASN A 22 10.99 -1.58 12.10
N PHE A 23 9.67 -1.83 12.00
CA PHE A 23 9.04 -3.15 12.15
C PHE A 23 8.67 -3.78 10.79
N GLY A 24 9.12 -3.20 9.67
CA GLY A 24 8.85 -3.72 8.33
C GLY A 24 7.43 -3.45 7.82
N LYS A 25 6.67 -2.54 8.45
CA LYS A 25 5.38 -2.07 7.93
C LYS A 25 5.58 -0.93 6.95
N PHE A 26 4.75 -0.88 5.90
CA PHE A 26 4.77 0.16 4.88
C PHE A 26 3.57 1.10 5.03
N LEU A 27 3.82 2.41 4.95
CA LEU A 27 2.76 3.39 4.74
C LEU A 27 2.62 3.64 3.25
N VAL A 28 1.41 3.45 2.74
CA VAL A 28 1.09 3.52 1.32
C VAL A 28 0.08 4.63 1.11
N VAL A 29 0.32 5.46 0.11
CA VAL A 29 -0.59 6.52 -0.32
C VAL A 29 -1.21 6.09 -1.64
N GLU A 30 -2.53 5.92 -1.65
CA GLU A 30 -3.32 5.48 -2.80
C GLU A 30 -3.87 6.69 -3.56
N ASP A 31 -3.75 6.67 -4.89
CA ASP A 31 -4.42 7.60 -5.78
C ASP A 31 -5.81 7.07 -6.16
N THR A 32 -6.85 7.62 -5.52
CA THR A 32 -8.25 7.28 -5.78
C THR A 32 -8.90 8.17 -6.85
N GLY A 33 -8.20 9.21 -7.32
CA GLY A 33 -8.77 10.27 -8.16
C GLY A 33 -9.60 11.31 -7.40
N ASP A 34 -9.67 11.24 -6.07
CA ASP A 34 -10.30 12.25 -5.21
C ASP A 34 -9.37 13.42 -4.88
N GLU A 35 -9.89 14.47 -4.23
CA GLU A 35 -9.10 15.64 -3.81
C GLU A 35 -7.99 15.29 -2.81
N LEU A 36 -8.25 14.30 -1.94
CA LEU A 36 -7.30 13.84 -0.93
C LEU A 36 -7.03 12.34 -1.15
N PRO A 37 -5.75 11.92 -1.18
CA PRO A 37 -5.42 10.52 -1.32
C PRO A 37 -5.76 9.74 -0.05
N GLU A 38 -5.99 8.45 -0.20
CA GLU A 38 -6.14 7.55 0.94
C GLU A 38 -4.78 7.05 1.45
N VAL A 39 -4.69 6.74 2.74
CA VAL A 39 -3.43 6.34 3.39
C VAL A 39 -3.63 5.07 4.19
N HIS A 40 -2.82 4.06 3.88
CA HIS A 40 -2.99 2.70 4.37
C HIS A 40 -1.70 2.12 4.93
N TRP A 41 -1.80 1.35 6.01
CA TRP A 41 -0.68 0.58 6.54
C TRP A 41 -0.70 -0.86 6.01
N HIS A 42 0.44 -1.32 5.53
CA HIS A 42 0.62 -2.66 4.98
C HIS A 42 1.71 -3.42 5.72
N ASN A 43 1.61 -4.74 5.66
CA ASN A 43 2.63 -5.66 6.14
C ASN A 43 3.87 -5.65 5.24
N ALA A 44 4.98 -6.24 5.72
CA ALA A 44 6.23 -6.35 4.98
C ALA A 44 6.10 -7.11 3.64
N ASN A 45 5.07 -7.96 3.53
CA ASN A 45 4.76 -8.72 2.32
C ASN A 45 3.74 -8.00 1.41
N GLY A 46 3.30 -6.80 1.76
CA GLY A 46 2.39 -5.98 0.96
C GLY A 46 0.91 -6.24 1.20
N SER A 47 0.57 -7.22 2.05
CA SER A 47 -0.82 -7.47 2.45
C SER A 47 -1.35 -6.37 3.37
N PHE A 48 -2.62 -6.03 3.22
CA PHE A 48 -3.33 -5.10 4.10
C PHE A 48 -3.72 -5.81 5.42
N TYR A 49 -4.29 -7.02 5.32
CA TYR A 49 -4.57 -7.90 6.45
C TYR A 49 -3.67 -9.14 6.43
N ALA A 50 -3.38 -9.71 7.60
CA ALA A 50 -2.44 -10.84 7.71
C ALA A 50 -2.97 -12.15 7.11
N ASP A 51 -4.29 -12.38 7.22
CA ASP A 51 -4.87 -13.72 7.06
C ASP A 51 -5.90 -13.83 5.93
N CYS A 52 -6.11 -12.77 5.15
CA CYS A 52 -7.03 -12.78 4.02
C CYS A 52 -6.55 -11.87 2.88
N GLU A 53 -6.96 -12.22 1.66
CA GLU A 53 -6.82 -11.31 0.52
C GLU A 53 -7.73 -10.09 0.72
N ASN A 54 -7.23 -8.94 0.30
CA ASN A 54 -7.94 -7.68 0.37
C ASN A 54 -7.71 -6.85 -0.90
N ASP A 55 -8.70 -6.00 -1.22
CA ASP A 55 -8.66 -5.06 -2.33
C ASP A 55 -7.49 -4.05 -2.23
N LEU A 56 -7.03 -3.78 -1.01
CA LEU A 56 -5.89 -2.91 -0.75
C LEU A 56 -4.55 -3.65 -0.77
N ASP A 57 -4.51 -4.98 -0.96
CA ASP A 57 -3.23 -5.68 -1.05
C ASP A 57 -2.39 -5.14 -2.21
N ILE A 58 -1.10 -4.94 -1.97
CA ILE A 58 -0.14 -4.61 -3.03
C ILE A 58 0.07 -5.87 -3.89
N VAL A 59 -0.27 -5.76 -5.18
CA VAL A 59 -0.18 -6.87 -6.16
C VAL A 59 0.86 -6.63 -7.25
N ASN A 60 1.74 -5.65 -7.04
CA ASN A 60 2.75 -5.20 -7.99
C ASN A 60 3.71 -6.30 -8.46
#